data_AF-A0A4Q3C1D1-F1
#
_entry.id   AF-A0A4Q3C1D1-F1
#
_cell.length_a   1.000
_cell.length_b   1.000
_cell.length_c   1.000
_cell.angle_alpha   90.00
_cell.angle_beta   90.00
_cell.angle_gamma   90.00
#
_symmetry.space_group_name_H-M   'P 1'
#
loop_
_entity.id
_entity.type
_entity.pdbx_description
1 polymer ?
#
loop_
_entity_poly.entity_id
_entity_poly.type
_entity_poly.pdbx_seq_one_letter_code
_entity_poly.pdbx_strand_id
1 'polypeptide(L)'
;MGLKISTIAAIPENVERSYYLYILDYYNWDEPISNTLRNSFDKIAKFAAENDCVAIQGIPESHFYSELMSWESVNGIDPRELLPALMISTIHPKYFLEGNNNQNYKTKIPEDKLVFSKLAKFVRLLKTFLKL
;
A
#
# COMPACT_ATOMS: atom_id res chain seq x y z
N MET A 1 1.09 -7.59 -12.97
CA MET A 1 1.77 -8.70 -12.24
C MET A 1 1.34 -8.57 -10.79
N GLY A 2 1.23 -9.68 -10.05
CA GLY A 2 0.87 -9.65 -8.63
C GLY A 2 1.97 -10.23 -7.76
N LEU A 3 2.34 -9.53 -6.69
CA LEU A 3 3.32 -9.98 -5.71
C LEU A 3 2.69 -9.98 -4.31
N LYS A 4 2.70 -11.14 -3.65
CA LYS A 4 2.43 -11.27 -2.21
C LYS A 4 3.76 -11.47 -1.51
N ILE A 5 4.16 -10.53 -0.65
CA ILE A 5 5.54 -10.47 -0.12
C ILE A 5 5.56 -10.33 1.40
N SER A 6 6.62 -10.84 2.02
CA SER A 6 6.92 -10.68 3.44
C SER A 6 7.78 -9.45 3.74
N THR A 7 8.46 -8.91 2.74
CA THR A 7 9.34 -7.74 2.84
C THR A 7 9.46 -7.08 1.47
N ILE A 8 9.61 -5.75 1.43
CA ILE A 8 9.93 -4.97 0.24
C ILE A 8 11.25 -5.45 -0.39
N ALA A 9 12.20 -5.93 0.41
CA ALA A 9 13.49 -6.43 -0.05
C ALA A 9 13.38 -7.62 -1.02
N ALA A 10 12.22 -8.29 -1.07
CA ALA A 10 11.97 -9.40 -2.00
C ALA A 10 11.67 -8.94 -3.44
N ILE A 11 11.47 -7.63 -3.68
CA ILE A 11 11.16 -7.11 -5.02
C ILE A 11 12.46 -6.86 -5.80
N PRO A 12 12.64 -7.45 -7.00
CA PRO A 12 13.85 -7.28 -7.80
C PRO A 12 14.07 -5.83 -8.25
N GLU A 13 15.32 -5.35 -8.16
CA GLU A 13 15.67 -3.96 -8.50
C GLU A 13 15.70 -3.67 -10.00
N ASN A 14 15.92 -4.70 -10.81
CA ASN A 14 16.03 -4.57 -12.27
C ASN A 14 14.67 -4.56 -12.98
N VAL A 15 13.56 -4.48 -12.23
CA VAL A 15 12.20 -4.54 -12.76
C VAL A 15 11.46 -3.24 -12.47
N GLU A 16 11.54 -2.31 -13.42
CA GLU A 16 10.79 -1.06 -13.37
C GLU A 16 9.39 -1.21 -13.98
N ARG A 17 8.43 -0.48 -13.42
CA ARG A 17 7.07 -0.34 -13.94
C ARG A 17 6.66 1.11 -13.87
N SER A 18 5.74 1.52 -14.75
CA SER A 18 5.17 2.87 -14.70
C SER A 18 4.50 3.16 -13.35
N TYR A 19 3.85 2.16 -12.74
CA TYR A 19 3.17 2.31 -11.46
C TYR A 19 3.26 1.06 -10.57
N TYR A 20 3.15 1.30 -9.27
CA TYR A 20 3.07 0.29 -8.22
C TYR A 20 1.79 0.51 -7.42
N LEU A 21 0.92 -0.50 -7.40
CA LEU A 21 -0.34 -0.52 -6.66
C LEU A 21 -0.16 -1.36 -5.39
N TYR A 22 -0.25 -0.72 -4.24
CA TYR A 22 -0.13 -1.38 -2.94
C TYR A 22 -1.51 -1.54 -2.31
N ILE A 23 -1.83 -2.76 -1.91
CA ILE A 23 -3.01 -3.08 -1.11
C ILE A 23 -2.59 -3.02 0.35
N LEU A 24 -3.02 -1.97 1.04
CA LEU A 24 -2.60 -1.69 2.41
C LEU A 24 -3.68 -2.13 3.40
N ASP A 25 -3.51 -3.35 3.92
CA ASP A 25 -4.45 -4.01 4.84
C ASP A 25 -3.70 -4.57 6.07
N TYR A 26 -2.84 -3.74 6.67
CA TYR A 26 -1.83 -4.13 7.66
C TYR A 26 -2.37 -4.99 8.82
N TYR A 27 -3.50 -4.59 9.37
CA TYR A 27 -4.06 -5.22 10.56
C TYR A 27 -4.96 -6.41 10.24
N ASN A 28 -5.00 -6.85 8.98
CA ASN A 28 -5.93 -7.87 8.50
C ASN A 28 -7.35 -7.63 9.04
N TRP A 29 -7.85 -6.40 8.97
CA TRP A 29 -9.13 -6.07 9.57
C TRP A 29 -10.19 -7.04 9.03
N ASP A 30 -10.96 -7.63 9.95
CA ASP A 30 -12.12 -8.43 9.57
C ASP A 30 -13.29 -7.49 9.26
N GLU A 31 -13.10 -6.69 8.21
CA GLU A 31 -14.08 -5.80 7.66
C GLU A 31 -14.41 -6.21 6.22
N PRO A 32 -15.66 -5.99 5.75
CA PRO A 32 -16.06 -6.37 4.39
C PRO A 32 -15.11 -5.86 3.31
N ILE A 33 -14.59 -4.64 3.43
CA ILE A 33 -13.72 -4.04 2.43
C ILE A 33 -12.34 -4.71 2.36
N SER A 34 -11.74 -5.04 3.50
CA SER A 34 -10.48 -5.78 3.58
C SER A 34 -10.65 -7.17 2.99
N ASN A 35 -11.76 -7.85 3.33
CA ASN A 35 -12.12 -9.14 2.74
C ASN A 35 -12.28 -9.05 1.20
N THR A 36 -12.98 -8.03 0.69
CA THR A 36 -13.13 -7.81 -0.76
C THR A 36 -11.79 -7.59 -1.45
N LEU A 37 -10.91 -6.77 -0.89
CA LEU A 37 -9.58 -6.51 -1.46
C LEU A 37 -8.73 -7.77 -1.52
N ARG A 38 -8.67 -8.53 -0.41
CA ARG A 38 -7.93 -9.80 -0.32
C ARG A 38 -8.45 -10.81 -1.35
N ASN A 39 -9.76 -11.00 -1.41
CA ASN A 39 -10.40 -11.97 -2.31
C ASN A 39 -10.32 -11.56 -3.78
N SER A 40 -10.10 -10.27 -4.06
CA SER A 40 -9.99 -9.74 -5.43
C SER A 40 -8.55 -9.60 -5.91
N PHE A 41 -7.56 -9.98 -5.11
CA PHE A 41 -6.14 -9.76 -5.42
C PHE A 41 -5.76 -10.28 -6.80
N ASP A 42 -6.17 -11.49 -7.17
CA ASP A 42 -5.78 -12.09 -8.45
C ASP A 42 -6.33 -11.30 -9.65
N LYS A 43 -7.55 -10.76 -9.52
CA LYS A 43 -8.15 -9.88 -10.53
C LYS A 43 -7.38 -8.56 -10.64
N ILE A 44 -7.01 -7.98 -9.50
CA ILE A 44 -6.22 -6.74 -9.44
C ILE A 44 -4.83 -6.97 -10.05
N ALA A 45 -4.18 -8.09 -9.74
CA ALA A 45 -2.88 -8.46 -10.25
C ALA A 45 -2.86 -8.65 -11.77
N LYS A 46 -3.93 -9.27 -12.32
CA LYS A 46 -4.14 -9.39 -13.76
C LYS A 46 -4.30 -8.02 -14.39
N PHE A 47 -5.21 -7.20 -13.88
CA PHE A 47 -5.42 -5.84 -14.37
C PHE A 47 -4.11 -5.03 -14.35
N ALA A 48 -3.34 -5.10 -13.26
CA ALA A 48 -2.05 -4.43 -13.16
C ALA A 48 -1.06 -4.93 -14.24
N ALA A 49 -1.06 -6.23 -14.54
CA ALA A 49 -0.18 -6.81 -15.57
C ALA A 49 -0.46 -6.24 -16.96
N GLU A 50 -1.73 -6.04 -17.27
CA GLU A 50 -2.20 -5.52 -18.55
C GLU A 50 -1.94 -4.01 -18.72
N ASN A 51 -1.56 -3.31 -17.63
CA ASN A 51 -1.44 -1.85 -17.59
C ASN A 51 -0.07 -1.37 -17.06
N ASP A 52 1.01 -2.11 -17.34
CA ASP A 52 2.39 -1.79 -16.92
C ASP A 52 2.52 -1.45 -15.42
N CYS A 53 1.85 -2.25 -14.59
CA CYS A 53 1.75 -2.04 -13.16
C CYS A 53 2.03 -3.34 -12.38
N VAL A 54 2.50 -3.19 -11.14
CA VAL A 54 2.59 -4.29 -10.17
C VAL A 54 1.59 -4.07 -9.05
N ALA A 55 0.73 -5.06 -8.81
CA ALA A 55 -0.05 -5.15 -7.58
C ALA A 55 0.79 -5.81 -6.49
N ILE A 56 0.95 -5.15 -5.35
CA ILE A 56 1.77 -5.59 -4.23
C ILE A 56 0.87 -5.70 -2.99
N GLN A 57 0.96 -6.82 -2.29
CA GLN A 57 0.27 -7.05 -1.03
C GLN A 57 1.23 -7.68 -0.02
N GLY A 58 1.21 -7.17 1.21
CA GLY A 58 1.92 -7.81 2.32
C GLY A 58 1.19 -9.07 2.77
N ILE A 59 1.92 -10.15 3.03
CA ILE A 59 1.36 -11.31 3.72
C ILE A 59 1.11 -10.98 5.21
N PRO A 60 0.24 -11.71 5.92
CA PRO A 60 0.06 -11.55 7.36
C PRO A 60 1.39 -11.59 8.13
N GLU A 61 1.51 -10.77 9.18
CA GLU A 61 2.67 -10.74 10.10
C GLU A 61 4.02 -10.41 9.43
N SER A 62 3.97 -9.79 8.25
CA SER A 62 5.15 -9.40 7.49
C SER A 62 5.78 -8.07 7.92
N HIS A 63 7.07 -7.92 7.64
CA HIS A 63 7.78 -6.64 7.78
C HIS A 63 7.43 -5.63 6.68
N PHE A 64 6.79 -6.08 5.59
CA PHE A 64 6.39 -5.23 4.46
C PHE A 64 5.72 -3.92 4.90
N TYR A 65 4.75 -3.99 5.80
CA TYR A 65 4.00 -2.82 6.21
C TYR A 65 4.83 -1.88 7.09
N SER A 66 5.66 -2.41 7.99
CA SER A 66 6.56 -1.57 8.76
C SER A 66 7.63 -0.94 7.88
N GLU A 67 8.14 -1.65 6.87
CA GLU A 67 9.10 -1.11 5.90
C GLU A 67 8.45 0.00 5.05
N LEU A 68 7.19 -0.17 4.62
CA LEU A 68 6.48 0.82 3.82
C LEU A 68 6.04 2.04 4.64
N MET A 69 5.65 1.84 5.90
CA MET A 69 4.97 2.84 6.73
C MET A 69 5.86 3.46 7.83
N SER A 70 7.10 2.98 8.03
CA SER A 70 8.04 3.43 9.09
C SER A 70 8.48 4.89 9.00
N TRP A 71 8.33 5.57 7.87
CA TRP A 71 8.95 6.89 7.63
C TRP A 71 8.25 8.10 8.32
N GLU A 72 7.59 7.98 9.47
CA GLU A 72 6.65 9.03 9.95
C GLU A 72 5.54 9.30 8.92
N SER A 73 4.97 8.17 8.45
CA SER A 73 3.56 8.04 8.06
C SER A 73 3.22 8.63 6.69
N VAL A 74 3.93 8.22 5.64
CA VAL A 74 3.76 8.66 4.22
C VAL A 74 3.11 10.05 4.06
N ASN A 75 3.96 11.08 4.15
CA ASN A 75 3.57 12.49 4.25
C ASN A 75 2.94 12.94 5.60
N GLY A 76 3.23 12.27 6.72
CA GLY A 76 2.79 12.71 8.06
C GLY A 76 1.38 12.28 8.48
N ILE A 77 0.76 11.32 7.78
CA ILE A 77 -0.55 10.73 8.06
C ILE A 77 -0.44 9.41 8.81
N ASP A 78 -0.87 9.37 10.08
CA ASP A 78 -0.92 8.16 10.92
C ASP A 78 -1.53 6.95 10.16
N PRO A 79 -0.86 5.78 10.12
CA PRO A 79 -1.37 4.58 9.46
C PRO A 79 -2.79 4.19 9.90
N ARG A 80 -3.17 4.42 11.16
CA ARG A 80 -4.51 4.14 11.69
C ARG A 80 -5.60 5.01 11.09
N GLU A 81 -5.24 6.18 10.56
CA GLU A 81 -6.16 7.08 9.83
C GLU A 81 -6.21 6.77 8.33
N LEU A 82 -5.18 6.12 7.81
CA LEU A 82 -5.04 5.78 6.41
C LEU A 82 -5.72 4.45 6.08
N LEU A 83 -5.48 3.43 6.91
CA LEU A 83 -5.76 2.02 6.59
C LEU A 83 -7.20 1.61 6.92
N PRO A 84 -7.80 0.66 6.16
CA PRO A 84 -7.26 0.09 4.93
C PRO A 84 -7.26 1.11 3.79
N ALA A 85 -6.28 0.98 2.90
CA ALA A 85 -6.11 1.87 1.76
C ALA A 85 -5.58 1.15 0.52
N LEU A 86 -5.82 1.78 -0.63
CA LEU A 86 -5.01 1.54 -1.83
C LEU A 86 -4.02 2.68 -1.98
N MET A 87 -2.77 2.35 -2.25
CA MET A 87 -1.75 3.33 -2.61
C MET A 87 -1.29 3.09 -4.03
N ILE A 88 -1.24 4.13 -4.85
CA ILE A 88 -0.63 4.10 -6.17
C ILE A 88 0.60 4.99 -6.13
N SER A 89 1.72 4.48 -6.61
CA SER A 89 2.99 5.19 -6.61
C SER A 89 3.72 5.01 -7.93
N THR A 90 4.41 6.05 -8.38
CA THR A 90 5.45 5.94 -9.45
C THR A 90 6.84 5.64 -8.88
N ILE A 91 6.96 5.56 -7.55
CA ILE A 91 8.22 5.31 -6.85
C ILE A 91 8.45 3.81 -6.71
N HIS A 92 9.65 3.39 -7.11
CA HIS A 92 10.10 2.03 -6.93
C HIS A 92 10.06 1.61 -5.44
N PRO A 93 9.52 0.44 -5.08
CA PRO A 93 9.35 0.00 -3.69
C PRO A 93 10.62 0.09 -2.82
N LYS A 94 11.80 -0.17 -3.42
CA LYS A 94 13.12 -0.09 -2.75
C LYS A 94 13.35 1.24 -2.02
N TYR A 95 12.82 2.35 -2.55
CA TYR A 95 12.90 3.66 -1.90
C TYR A 95 12.43 3.63 -0.44
N PHE A 96 11.35 2.90 -0.15
CA PHE A 96 10.79 2.80 1.19
C PHE A 96 11.66 1.96 2.14
N LEU A 97 12.37 0.96 1.61
CA LEU A 97 13.31 0.15 2.38
C LEU A 97 14.55 0.95 2.79
N GLU A 98 15.09 1.76 1.88
CA GLU A 98 16.29 2.57 2.10
C GLU A 98 16.04 3.74 3.07
N GLY A 99 14.83 4.33 3.04
CA GLY A 99 14.43 5.40 3.95
C GLY A 99 14.44 4.97 5.43
N ASN A 100 14.17 3.70 5.74
CA ASN A 100 14.13 3.21 7.12
C ASN A 100 15.53 3.13 7.78
N ASN A 101 16.61 3.05 6.98
CA ASN A 101 17.97 2.86 7.47
C ASN A 101 18.83 4.14 7.51
N ASN A 102 18.45 5.21 6.80
CA ASN A 102 19.26 6.43 6.68
C ASN A 102 18.47 7.68 7.11
N GLN A 103 18.88 8.30 8.23
CA GLN A 103 18.28 9.54 8.78
C GLN A 103 18.38 10.79 7.88
N ASN A 104 18.99 10.67 6.69
CA ASN A 104 19.38 11.79 5.83
C ASN A 104 18.42 12.13 4.67
N TYR A 105 17.29 11.44 4.52
CA TYR A 105 16.36 11.67 3.41
C TYR A 105 15.10 12.47 3.81
N LYS A 106 15.25 13.58 4.53
CA LYS A 106 14.16 14.46 5.03
C LYS A 106 13.28 15.15 3.95
N THR A 107 13.40 14.79 2.68
CA THR A 107 12.61 15.40 1.60
C THR A 107 11.23 14.75 1.50
N LYS A 108 10.17 15.54 1.74
CA LYS A 108 8.78 15.14 1.52
C LYS A 108 8.63 14.55 0.11
N ILE A 109 7.96 13.41 0.00
CA ILE A 109 7.65 12.83 -1.30
C ILE A 109 6.65 13.75 -2.00
N PRO A 110 6.91 14.19 -3.24
CA PRO A 110 5.95 14.97 -4.01
C PRO A 110 4.58 14.29 -4.07
N GLU A 111 3.51 15.05 -3.84
CA GLU A 111 2.15 14.51 -3.71
C GLU A 111 1.65 13.87 -5.02
N ASP A 112 2.14 14.31 -6.17
CA ASP A 112 1.88 13.72 -7.49
C ASP A 112 2.47 12.32 -7.66
N LYS A 113 3.43 11.92 -6.81
CA LYS A 113 4.04 10.60 -6.85
C LYS A 113 3.31 9.56 -6.00
N LEU A 114 2.37 9.98 -5.16
CA LEU A 114 1.67 9.11 -4.22
C LEU A 114 0.18 9.46 -4.12
N VAL A 115 -0.66 8.54 -4.57
CA VAL A 115 -2.12 8.67 -4.44
C VAL A 115 -2.64 7.64 -3.44
N PHE A 116 -3.37 8.11 -2.43
CA PHE A 116 -4.03 7.26 -1.44
C PHE A 116 -5.54 7.29 -1.59
N SER A 117 -6.14 6.11 -1.71
CA SER A 117 -7.57 5.91 -1.55
C SER A 117 -7.84 5.35 -0.15
N LYS A 118 -8.25 6.23 0.78
CA LYS A 118 -8.56 5.91 2.19
C LYS A 118 -9.93 5.22 2.28
N LEU A 119 -9.95 3.90 2.27
CA LEU A 119 -11.20 3.13 2.27
C LEU A 119 -11.88 3.11 3.64
N ALA A 120 -11.10 3.14 4.72
CA ALA A 120 -11.60 3.18 6.09
C ALA A 120 -12.57 4.34 6.33
N LYS A 121 -12.22 5.52 5.85
CA LYS A 121 -13.03 6.74 6.01
C LYS A 121 -14.38 6.59 5.31
N PHE A 122 -14.38 5.99 4.12
CA PHE A 122 -15.59 5.73 3.36
C PHE A 122 -16.51 4.72 4.06
N VAL A 123 -15.95 3.63 4.58
CA VAL A 123 -16.72 2.62 5.33
C VAL A 123 -17.31 3.20 6.62
N ARG A 124 -16.52 3.96 7.40
CA ARG A 124 -17.01 4.62 8.63
C ARG A 124 -18.13 5.61 8.31
N LEU A 125 -17.99 6.38 7.24
CA LEU A 125 -19.03 7.30 6.77
C LEU A 125 -20.31 6.55 6.40
N LEU A 126 -20.21 5.46 5.62
CA LEU A 126 -21.34 4.62 5.25
C LEU A 126 -22.04 4.01 6.47
N LYS A 127 -21.30 3.44 7.43
CA LYS A 127 -21.87 2.92 8.68
C LYS A 127 -22.65 4.01 9.43
N THR A 128 -22.09 5.22 9.51
CA THR A 128 -22.75 6.38 10.17
C THR A 128 -24.04 6.80 9.46
N PHE A 129 -24.03 6.89 8.13
CA PHE A 129 -25.20 7.27 7.33
C PHE A 129 -26.29 6.19 7.32
N LEU A 130 -25.89 4.92 7.29
CA LEU A 130 -26.81 3.79 7.20
C LEU A 130 -27.27 3.27 8.58
N LYS A 131 -26.76 3.83 9.69
CA LYS A 131 -26.98 3.34 11.06
C LYS A 131 -26.72 1.83 11.21
N LEU A 132 -25.73 1.32 10.48
CA LEU A 132 -25.25 -0.06 10.57
C LEU A 132 -24.23 -0.21 11.69
#